data_AF-A0A2I0QWQ6-F1
#
_entry.id   AF-A0A2I0QWQ6-F1
#
_cell.length_a   1.000
_cell.length_b   1.000
_cell.length_c   1.000
_cell.angle_alpha   90.00
_cell.angle_beta   90.00
_cell.angle_gamma   90.00
#
_symmetry.space_group_name_H-M   'P 1'
#
loop_
_entity.id
_entity.type
_entity.pdbx_description
1 polymer ?
#
loop_
_entity_poly.entity_id
_entity_poly.type
_entity_poly.pdbx_seq_one_letter_code
_entity_poly.pdbx_strand_id
1 'polypeptide(L)'
;MKKYILFAIIFILLFSITQVLSGVLLTFLYTPDLKEVWNMSDNSPRETVITSSSTSFMLTLFIAFLSATISYFITNKITNFKNNVK
;
A
#
# COMPACT_ATOMS: atom_id res chain seq x y z
N MET A 1 -12.34 -2.86 -22.57
CA MET A 1 -11.03 -2.41 -22.04
C MET A 1 -11.03 -0.98 -21.50
N LYS A 2 -11.61 0.02 -22.19
CA LYS A 2 -11.66 1.43 -21.70
C LYS A 2 -12.25 1.61 -20.28
N LYS A 3 -13.35 0.93 -19.95
CA LYS A 3 -13.99 0.99 -18.61
C LYS A 3 -13.13 0.40 -17.50
N TYR A 4 -12.35 -0.64 -17.80
CA TYR A 4 -11.44 -1.28 -16.86
C TYR A 4 -10.23 -0.38 -16.57
N ILE A 5 -9.67 0.26 -17.61
CA ILE A 5 -8.55 1.20 -17.46
C ILE A 5 -8.95 2.39 -16.58
N LEU A 6 -10.12 2.98 -16.80
CA LEU A 6 -10.63 4.06 -15.95
C LEU A 6 -10.77 3.63 -14.48
N PHE A 7 -11.32 2.43 -14.26
CA PHE A 7 -11.44 1.86 -12.91
C PHE A 7 -10.08 1.65 -12.24
N ALA A 8 -9.11 1.07 -12.96
CA ALA A 8 -7.77 0.82 -12.44
C ALA A 8 -7.05 2.12 -12.05
N ILE A 9 -7.17 3.17 -12.86
CA ILE A 9 -6.58 4.50 -12.56
C ILE A 9 -7.16 5.06 -11.26
N ILE A 10 -8.49 5.04 -11.10
CA ILE A 10 -9.16 5.54 -9.90
C ILE A 10 -8.76 4.70 -8.67
N PHE A 11 -8.68 3.37 -8.83
CA PHE A 11 -8.27 2.47 -7.77
C PHE A 11 -6.83 2.76 -7.30
N ILE A 12 -5.89 2.92 -8.23
CA ILE A 12 -4.48 3.23 -7.90
C ILE A 12 -4.36 4.58 -7.18
N LEU A 13 -5.11 5.58 -7.65
CA LEU A 13 -5.14 6.91 -7.02
C LEU A 13 -5.64 6.81 -5.57
N LEU A 14 -6.76 6.12 -5.36
CA LEU A 14 -7.35 5.96 -4.03
C LEU A 14 -6.43 5.13 -3.10
N PHE A 15 -5.88 4.03 -3.61
CA PHE A 15 -4.91 3.19 -2.90
C PHE A 15 -3.70 4.00 -2.42
N SER A 16 -3.17 4.87 -3.29
CA SER A 16 -2.01 5.71 -2.94
C SER A 16 -2.35 6.71 -1.84
N ILE A 17 -3.52 7.35 -1.91
CA ILE A 17 -4.00 8.27 -0.86
C ILE A 17 -4.14 7.52 0.48
N THR A 18 -4.76 6.35 0.47
CA THR A 18 -4.91 5.52 1.67
C THR A 18 -3.57 5.08 2.24
N GLN A 19 -2.60 4.73 1.38
CA GLN A 19 -1.26 4.37 1.85
C GLN A 19 -0.55 5.53 2.54
N VAL A 20 -0.56 6.72 1.94
CA VAL A 20 0.03 7.91 2.55
C VAL A 20 -0.64 8.23 3.88
N LEU A 21 -1.98 8.20 3.92
CA LEU A 21 -2.73 8.47 5.15
C LEU A 21 -2.44 7.44 6.25
N SER A 22 -2.34 6.16 5.89
CA SER A 22 -1.98 5.08 6.82
C SER A 22 -0.56 5.27 7.36
N GLY A 23 0.39 5.66 6.51
CA GLY A 23 1.76 5.95 6.91
C GLY A 23 1.83 7.13 7.88
N VAL A 24 1.08 8.21 7.59
CA VAL A 24 0.97 9.37 8.48
C VAL A 24 0.36 8.97 9.82
N LEU A 25 -0.73 8.20 9.83
CA LEU A 25 -1.34 7.69 11.07
C LEU A 25 -0.37 6.85 11.89
N LEU A 26 0.40 5.97 11.24
CA LEU A 26 1.40 5.15 11.92
C LEU A 26 2.46 6.02 12.58
N THR A 27 2.95 7.06 11.90
CA THR A 27 3.90 8.02 12.47
C THR A 27 3.30 8.81 13.63
N PHE A 28 2.02 9.18 13.57
CA PHE A 28 1.34 9.86 14.67
C PHE A 28 1.17 8.97 15.91
N LEU A 29 0.90 7.68 15.72
CA LEU A 29 0.69 6.72 16.80
C LEU A 29 2.00 6.12 17.34
N TYR A 30 3.08 6.19 16.56
CA TYR A 30 4.38 5.68 16.96
C TYR A 30 5.13 6.71 17.82
N THR A 31 5.44 6.32 19.06
CA THR A 31 6.34 7.10 19.93
C THR A 31 7.75 6.55 19.79
N PRO A 32 8.72 7.30 19.25
CA PRO A 32 10.08 6.81 19.09
C PRO A 32 10.81 6.74 20.44
N ASP A 33 11.41 5.60 20.78
CA ASP A 33 12.35 5.50 21.90
C ASP A 33 13.72 6.03 21.46
N LEU A 34 13.98 7.29 21.79
CA LEU A 34 15.23 7.97 21.44
C LEU A 34 16.45 7.38 22.17
N LYS A 35 16.25 6.78 23.35
CA LYS A 35 17.35 6.27 24.18
C LYS A 35 17.89 4.97 23.60
N GLU A 36 17.00 4.10 23.13
CA GLU A 36 17.37 2.88 22.42
C GLU A 36 18.06 3.20 21.09
N VAL A 37 17.49 4.12 20.31
CA VAL A 37 18.05 4.52 19.00
C VAL A 37 19.45 5.15 19.13
N TRP A 38 19.68 5.97 20.16
CA TRP A 38 20.99 6.58 20.42
C TRP A 38 22.06 5.54 20.77
N ASN A 39 21.73 4.57 21.63
CA ASN A 39 22.65 3.48 22.00
C ASN A 39 22.96 2.56 20.81
N MET A 40 22.00 2.34 19.90
CA MET A 40 22.23 1.61 18.66
C MET A 40 23.13 2.38 17.69
N SER A 41 23.05 3.71 17.67
CA SER A 41 23.90 4.56 16.83
C SER A 41 25.36 4.55 17.27
N ASP A 42 25.65 4.59 18.58
CA ASP A 42 27.02 4.58 19.11
C ASP A 42 27.74 3.24 18.85
N ASN A 43 26.99 2.14 18.78
CA ASN A 43 27.53 0.80 18.51
C ASN A 43 27.50 0.41 17.01
N SER A 44 27.01 1.28 16.13
CA SER A 44 26.89 0.98 14.71
C SER A 44 28.25 1.13 14.01
N PRO A 45 28.64 0.21 13.10
CA PRO A 45 29.86 0.38 12.30
C PRO A 45 29.82 1.73 11.56
N ARG A 46 30.98 2.43 11.54
CA ARG A 46 31.17 3.72 10.83
C ARG A 46 30.89 3.66 9.33
N GLU A 47 30.72 2.44 8.81
CA GLU A 47 30.32 2.13 7.46
C GLU A 47 28.83 1.78 7.48
N THR A 48 28.00 2.69 6.99
CA THR A 48 26.60 2.42 6.73
C THR A 48 26.50 1.44 5.56
N VAL A 49 26.33 0.16 5.87
CA VAL A 49 25.81 -0.79 4.87
C VAL A 49 24.39 -0.33 4.59
N ILE A 50 24.17 0.25 3.41
CA ILE A 50 22.83 0.50 2.87
C ILE A 50 22.24 -0.87 2.55
N THR A 51 21.82 -1.59 3.59
CA THR A 51 20.87 -2.67 3.43
C THR A 51 19.59 -1.96 3.04
N SER A 52 19.25 -1.97 1.75
CA SER A 52 17.89 -1.63 1.36
C SER A 52 16.99 -2.55 2.18
N SER A 53 16.34 -2.03 3.22
CA SER A 53 15.25 -2.74 3.86
C SER A 53 14.31 -3.05 2.71
N SER A 54 14.27 -4.32 2.33
CA SER A 54 13.58 -4.78 1.14
C SER A 54 12.09 -4.79 1.44
N THR A 55 11.53 -3.63 1.76
CA THR A 55 10.13 -3.34 1.52
C THR A 55 10.01 -3.35 0.00
N SER A 56 9.81 -4.54 -0.56
CA SER A 56 9.76 -4.73 -2.00
C SER A 56 8.61 -3.88 -2.52
N PHE A 57 8.94 -2.74 -3.12
CA PHE A 57 8.02 -1.95 -3.93
C PHE A 57 7.21 -2.85 -4.87
N MET A 58 7.85 -3.90 -5.40
CA MET A 58 7.23 -4.97 -6.19
C MET A 58 6.12 -5.73 -5.46
N LEU A 59 6.29 -6.03 -4.17
CA LEU A 59 5.27 -6.70 -3.35
C LEU A 59 4.07 -5.78 -3.12
N THR A 60 4.29 -4.50 -2.83
CA THR A 60 3.21 -3.50 -2.73
C THR A 60 2.47 -3.34 -4.05
N LEU A 61 3.20 -3.27 -5.18
CA LEU A 61 2.63 -3.17 -6.52
C LEU A 61 1.79 -4.42 -6.85
N PHE A 62 2.30 -5.60 -6.51
CA PHE A 62 1.60 -6.87 -6.71
C PHE A 62 0.29 -6.92 -5.92
N ILE A 63 0.30 -6.53 -4.65
CA ILE A 63 -0.91 -6.47 -3.81
C ILE A 63 -1.91 -5.46 -4.39
N ALA A 64 -1.46 -4.29 -4.81
CA ALA A 64 -2.32 -3.29 -5.45
C ALA A 64 -2.99 -3.84 -6.72
N PHE A 65 -2.24 -4.55 -7.56
CA PHE A 65 -2.77 -5.15 -8.79
C PHE A 65 -3.77 -6.26 -8.51
N LEU A 66 -3.49 -7.11 -7.52
CA LEU A 66 -4.38 -8.19 -7.09
C LEU A 66 -5.69 -7.61 -6.54
N SER A 67 -5.60 -6.58 -5.69
CA SER A 67 -6.77 -5.89 -5.14
C SER A 67 -7.61 -5.21 -6.22
N ALA A 68 -6.98 -4.56 -7.20
CA ALA A 68 -7.69 -3.96 -8.34
C ALA A 68 -8.46 -5.02 -9.13
N THR A 69 -7.82 -6.18 -9.38
CA THR A 69 -8.43 -7.29 -10.12
C THR A 69 -9.63 -7.86 -9.36
N ILE A 70 -9.48 -8.16 -8.07
CA ILE A 70 -10.56 -8.68 -7.22
C ILE A 70 -11.72 -7.68 -7.17
N SER A 71 -11.44 -6.39 -6.94
CA SER A 71 -12.46 -5.37 -6.87
C SER A 71 -13.24 -5.25 -8.19
N TYR A 72 -12.56 -5.32 -9.34
CA TYR A 72 -13.24 -5.28 -10.64
C TYR A 72 -14.17 -6.48 -10.83
N PHE A 73 -13.73 -7.70 -10.46
CA PHE A 73 -14.56 -8.89 -10.52
C PHE A 73 -15.79 -8.80 -9.62
N ILE A 74 -15.63 -8.28 -8.39
CA ILE A 74 -16.73 -8.06 -7.45
C ILE A 74 -17.74 -7.07 -8.05
N THR A 75 -17.27 -5.91 -8.54
CA THR A 75 -18.13 -4.90 -9.16
C THR A 75 -18.90 -5.47 -10.35
N ASN A 76 -18.25 -6.27 -11.20
CA ASN A 76 -18.90 -6.89 -12.36
C ASN A 76 -19.97 -7.90 -11.93
N LYS A 77 -19.69 -8.75 -10.93
CA LYS A 77 -20.64 -9.73 -10.40
C LYS A 77 -21.87 -9.06 -9.75
N ILE A 78 -21.66 -8.02 -8.97
CA ILE A 78 -22.73 -7.23 -8.34
C ILE A 78 -23.60 -6.54 -9.40
N THR A 79 -22.99 -5.98 -10.45
CA THR A 79 -23.72 -5.32 -11.53
C THR A 79 -24.59 -6.32 -12.31
N ASN A 80 -24.06 -7.50 -12.62
CA ASN A 80 -24.82 -8.55 -13.29
C ASN A 80 -25.95 -9.09 -12.42
N PHE A 81 -25.75 -9.26 -11.11
CA PHE A 81 -26.81 -9.65 -10.19
C PHE A 81 -27.96 -8.63 -10.17
N LYS A 82 -27.64 -7.34 -10.07
CA LYS A 82 -28.63 -6.25 -10.12
C LYS A 82 -29.46 -6.25 -11.41
N ASN A 83 -28.85 -6.63 -12.53
CA ASN A 83 -29.55 -6.69 -13.82
C ASN A 83 -30.44 -7.93 -13.99
N ASN A 84 -30.22 -9.01 -13.21
CA ASN A 84 -31.06 -10.22 -13.23
C ASN A 84 -32.23 -10.16 -12.23
N VAL A 85 -32.20 -9.22 -11.28
CA VAL A 85 -33.26 -9.00 -10.27
C VAL A 85 -34.24 -7.90 -10.72
N LYS A 86 -33.94 -7.19 -11.81
CA LYS A 86 -34.83 -6.23 -12.47
C LYS A 86 -35.57 -6.91 -13.62
#